data_AF-A0A7W0VTK9-F1
#
_entry.id   AF-A0A7W0VTK9-F1
#
_cell.length_a   1.000
_cell.length_b   1.000
_cell.length_c   1.000
_cell.angle_alpha   90.00
_cell.angle_beta   90.00
_cell.angle_gamma   90.00
#
_symmetry.space_group_name_H-M   'P 1'
#
loop_
_entity.id
_entity.type
_entity.pdbx_description
1 polymer ?
#
loop_
_entity_poly.entity_id
_entity_poly.type
_entity_poly.pdbx_seq_one_letter_code
_entity_poly.pdbx_strand_id
1 'polypeptide(L)'
;MIRRHVLAALAAGIAAGDDDAARAALKKIDLVLRRPARKKLERALIDAALATNELGGAVDPEAARHVQRVAALQLAKAEPEDVCDRERVIAAYNALPKVKAGGIPAATIALCMMLSAVSVAATFYVLTLPGPAKRAYARELPPPAAGAFKDGGTPLEDPELVKLFVEDLTTLIIESDRDRQSGGMDRDRKAHSITLISAPAIQKRGPAVVKAWAEMLGMLDKWVSVPASSEGFKDIVREFRHKVRAVSDQLAAAGVGYYLEGDVYTQGDAAHALVYSYRVEEVVFLKAGGQPRRVLNLRRIDNLNISKTVLGYQSQDLGDPVLLLDQIEDHVASHVLPVLAPGAPWVIADEEYQAKEGVALAAAAGEAVRAELLAQLGKDGPAAQKIAALLAERTKIVDDWREILEARGWRLARTDSLFLPENMLEQLESDVPGSERRRVAAIEEELAQLEAPRISSLAQQLLQATVRRHEAQHGLDDDRPEPLRYPPLLEDHLGDELDDDGEPRRRVESARAELSAYISQLANDPTTPQLSLWNVARFAFDDNSVGSSESYAGVLIIEGLARHLGMQSPGPVIHDRRIDRERLTALASPMTKLPGDKLRAAAVALWKELYAEDMVPIVDR
;
A
#
# COMPACT_ATOMS: atom_id res chain seq x y z
N MET A 1 47.68 22.25 39.85
CA MET A 1 47.31 20.86 40.20
C MET A 1 48.44 19.85 39.98
N ILE A 2 48.98 19.71 38.76
CA ILE A 2 50.03 18.73 38.42
C ILE A 2 51.27 18.82 39.35
N ARG A 3 51.78 20.03 39.61
CA ARG A 3 52.93 20.25 40.52
C ARG A 3 52.71 19.64 41.91
N ARG A 4 51.51 19.79 42.48
CA ARG A 4 51.14 19.25 43.79
C ARG A 4 51.15 17.72 43.81
N HIS A 5 50.64 17.11 42.74
CA HIS A 5 50.62 15.66 42.55
C HIS A 5 52.03 15.07 42.39
N VAL A 6 52.90 15.75 41.64
CA VAL A 6 54.31 15.33 41.49
C VAL A 6 55.07 15.48 42.81
N LEU A 7 54.86 16.55 43.58
CA LEU A 7 55.47 16.71 44.90
C LEU A 7 55.01 15.62 45.89
N ALA A 8 53.72 15.26 45.88
CA ALA A 8 53.21 14.16 46.71
C ALA A 8 53.79 12.80 46.28
N ALA A 9 54.01 12.58 44.97
CA ALA A 9 54.65 11.39 44.45
C ALA A 9 56.13 11.30 44.86
N LEU A 10 56.89 12.39 44.75
CA LEU A 10 58.27 12.46 45.23
C LEU A 10 58.36 12.20 46.73
N ALA A 11 57.43 12.72 47.53
CA ALA A 11 57.39 12.41 48.96
C ALA A 11 57.20 10.90 49.24
N ALA A 12 56.39 10.21 48.43
CA ALA A 12 56.22 8.76 48.54
C ALA A 12 57.49 8.00 48.14
N GLY A 13 58.17 8.44 47.07
CA GLY A 13 59.45 7.86 46.66
C GLY A 13 60.56 8.08 47.69
N ILE A 14 60.66 9.27 48.29
CA ILE A 14 61.66 9.61 49.31
C ILE A 14 61.46 8.73 50.55
N ALA A 15 60.20 8.52 50.95
CA ALA A 15 59.87 7.62 52.06
C ALA A 15 60.28 6.17 51.77
N ALA A 16 60.11 5.71 50.53
CA ALA A 16 60.50 4.36 50.11
C ALA A 16 62.00 4.21 49.81
N GLY A 17 62.69 5.29 49.46
CA GLY A 17 64.03 5.25 48.86
C GLY A 17 64.04 4.62 47.47
N ASP A 18 62.97 4.81 46.70
CA ASP A 18 62.76 4.17 45.39
C ASP A 18 61.99 5.08 44.43
N ASP A 19 62.51 5.24 43.21
CA ASP A 19 61.88 6.02 42.13
C ASP A 19 60.58 5.38 41.64
N ASP A 20 60.49 4.05 41.67
CA ASP A 20 59.31 3.32 41.23
C ASP A 20 58.13 3.53 42.19
N ALA A 21 58.39 3.74 43.48
CA ALA A 21 57.38 4.16 44.44
C ALA A 21 56.78 5.54 44.10
N ALA A 22 57.59 6.51 43.66
CA ALA A 22 57.09 7.80 43.17
C ALA A 22 56.23 7.63 41.91
N ARG A 23 56.66 6.79 40.96
CA ARG A 23 55.89 6.48 39.75
C ARG A 23 54.58 5.77 40.08
N ALA A 24 54.59 4.84 41.04
CA ALA A 24 53.41 4.13 41.51
C ALA A 24 52.40 5.07 42.19
N ALA A 25 52.87 6.06 42.95
CA ALA A 25 52.01 7.07 43.57
C ALA A 25 51.22 7.88 42.53
N LEU A 26 51.80 8.16 41.35
CA LEU A 26 51.09 8.82 40.26
C LEU A 26 49.97 7.98 39.63
N LYS A 27 49.98 6.64 39.78
CA LYS A 27 48.88 5.79 39.29
C LYS A 27 47.57 6.08 40.00
N LYS A 28 47.62 6.56 41.25
CA LYS A 28 46.45 6.88 42.08
C LYS A 28 45.80 8.24 41.76
N ILE A 29 46.32 8.96 40.76
CA ILE A 29 45.87 10.31 40.40
C ILE A 29 44.90 10.22 39.21
N ASP A 30 44.03 11.23 39.10
CA ASP A 30 43.06 11.42 38.01
C ASP A 30 43.67 11.07 36.65
N LEU A 31 42.95 10.26 35.87
CA LEU A 31 43.40 9.68 34.60
C LEU A 31 43.89 10.75 33.62
N VAL A 32 43.19 11.89 33.57
CA VAL A 32 43.50 13.00 32.66
C VAL A 32 44.83 13.67 33.03
N LEU A 33 45.15 13.70 34.33
CA LEU A 33 46.36 14.35 34.85
C LEU A 33 47.56 13.42 34.94
N ARG A 34 47.35 12.10 34.82
CA ARG A 34 48.39 11.08 35.00
C ARG A 34 49.55 11.24 34.02
N ARG A 35 49.25 11.41 32.72
CA ARG A 35 50.28 11.55 31.67
C ARG A 35 51.15 12.81 31.84
N PRO A 36 50.58 14.03 32.00
CA PRO A 36 51.41 15.22 32.21
C PRO A 36 52.13 15.22 33.57
N ALA A 37 51.55 14.62 34.62
CA ALA A 37 52.24 14.45 35.90
C ALA A 37 53.45 13.51 35.80
N ARG A 38 53.32 12.40 35.07
CA ARG A 38 54.42 11.46 34.85
C ARG A 38 55.58 12.11 34.11
N LYS A 39 55.30 12.80 32.99
CA LYS A 39 56.33 13.54 32.23
C LYS A 39 57.05 14.58 33.10
N LYS A 40 56.31 15.27 33.97
CA LYS A 40 56.87 16.28 34.87
C LYS A 40 57.72 15.67 35.99
N LEU A 41 57.32 14.51 36.52
CA LEU A 41 58.13 13.75 37.48
C LEU A 41 59.44 13.26 36.85
N GLU A 42 59.36 12.62 35.68
CA GLU A 42 60.54 12.09 34.97
C GLU A 42 61.56 13.19 34.68
N ARG A 43 61.10 14.34 34.18
CA ARG A 43 61.97 15.50 33.93
C ARG A 43 62.63 16.01 35.22
N ALA A 44 61.87 16.16 36.30
CA ALA A 44 62.42 16.66 37.57
C ALA A 44 63.46 15.70 38.17
N LEU A 45 63.29 14.39 38.04
CA LEU A 45 64.27 13.41 38.49
C LEU A 45 65.57 13.46 37.66
N ILE A 46 65.46 13.61 36.34
CA ILE A 46 66.62 13.77 35.45
C ILE A 46 67.41 15.04 35.79
N ASP A 47 66.70 16.17 35.89
CA ASP A 47 67.33 17.47 36.20
C ASP A 47 68.04 17.43 37.57
N ALA A 48 67.45 16.76 38.56
CA ALA A 48 68.04 16.56 39.87
C ALA A 48 69.26 15.61 39.86
N ALA A 49 69.18 14.48 39.15
CA ALA A 49 70.28 13.52 39.07
C ALA A 49 71.52 14.13 38.39
N LEU A 50 71.30 14.97 37.37
CA LEU A 50 72.36 15.75 36.71
C LEU A 50 72.98 16.77 37.67
N ALA A 51 72.16 17.46 38.47
CA ALA A 51 72.63 18.47 39.41
C ALA A 51 73.46 17.88 40.57
N THR A 52 73.17 16.65 41.01
CA THR A 52 73.91 15.99 42.10
C THR A 52 75.06 15.09 41.62
N ASN A 53 75.23 14.92 40.30
CA ASN A 53 76.16 13.97 39.67
C ASN A 53 75.96 12.50 40.11
N GLU A 54 74.73 12.13 40.48
CA GLU A 54 74.36 10.79 40.97
C GLU A 54 73.58 10.04 39.88
N LEU A 55 74.27 9.64 38.80
CA LEU A 55 73.65 9.04 37.60
C LEU A 55 73.33 7.53 37.72
N GLY A 56 73.32 6.97 38.94
CA GLY A 56 73.22 5.52 39.18
C GLY A 56 72.39 5.09 40.39
N GLY A 57 71.38 5.88 40.79
CA GLY A 57 70.62 5.71 42.04
C GLY A 57 69.88 4.37 42.24
N ALA A 58 69.91 3.43 41.29
CA ALA A 58 69.24 2.13 41.40
C ALA A 58 69.90 1.16 42.41
N VAL A 59 71.12 1.44 42.88
CA VAL A 59 71.87 0.52 43.76
C VAL A 59 71.95 1.01 45.22
N ASP A 60 71.88 2.33 45.45
CA ASP A 60 71.89 2.92 46.81
C ASP A 60 70.57 3.67 47.08
N PRO A 61 69.71 3.14 47.97
CA PRO A 61 68.46 3.80 48.36
C PRO A 61 68.64 5.23 48.86
N GLU A 62 69.78 5.57 49.49
CA GLU A 62 70.00 6.94 49.98
C GLU A 62 70.36 7.92 48.84
N ALA A 63 71.10 7.47 47.83
CA ALA A 63 71.33 8.25 46.61
C ALA A 63 69.99 8.56 45.90
N ALA A 64 69.09 7.57 45.80
CA ALA A 64 67.74 7.79 45.26
C ALA A 64 66.94 8.81 46.08
N ARG A 65 66.96 8.71 47.42
CA ARG A 65 66.31 9.72 48.29
C ARG A 65 66.90 11.10 48.09
N HIS A 66 68.22 11.22 47.96
CA HIS A 66 68.90 12.50 47.75
C HIS A 66 68.45 13.17 46.45
N VAL A 67 68.48 12.44 45.32
CA VAL A 67 68.01 12.92 44.00
C VAL A 67 66.54 13.35 44.08
N GLN A 68 65.69 12.55 44.70
CA GLN A 68 64.27 12.89 44.82
C GLN A 68 63.99 14.10 45.73
N ARG A 69 64.77 14.31 46.79
CA ARG A 69 64.69 15.52 47.63
C ARG A 69 65.09 16.77 46.83
N VAL A 70 66.16 16.68 46.04
CA VAL A 70 66.58 17.76 45.13
C VAL A 70 65.49 18.04 44.10
N ALA A 71 64.92 17.01 43.45
CA ALA A 71 63.81 17.17 42.51
C ALA A 71 62.59 17.85 43.16
N ALA A 72 62.28 17.51 44.41
CA ALA A 72 61.19 18.13 45.16
C ALA A 72 61.48 19.61 45.48
N LEU A 73 62.71 19.94 45.86
CA LEU A 73 63.14 21.31 46.16
C LEU A 73 63.17 22.19 44.91
N GLN A 74 63.68 21.69 43.77
CA GLN A 74 63.63 22.35 42.47
C GLN A 74 62.18 22.61 42.05
N LEU A 75 61.33 21.59 42.15
CA LEU A 75 59.90 21.74 41.87
C LEU A 75 59.23 22.69 42.86
N ALA A 76 59.70 22.83 44.10
CA ALA A 76 59.22 23.79 45.09
C ALA A 76 59.80 25.20 44.89
N LYS A 77 60.87 25.36 44.08
CA LYS A 77 61.70 26.57 43.95
C LYS A 77 62.37 26.97 45.28
N ALA A 78 62.93 25.98 45.98
CA ALA A 78 63.57 26.13 47.30
C ALA A 78 64.93 25.41 47.33
N GLU A 79 65.77 25.62 46.31
CA GLU A 79 67.06 24.93 46.16
C GLU A 79 68.11 25.45 47.17
N PRO A 80 68.90 24.58 47.81
CA PRO A 80 70.02 24.98 48.65
C PRO A 80 71.21 25.46 47.79
N GLU A 81 72.12 26.24 48.37
CA GLU A 81 73.33 26.75 47.68
C GLU A 81 74.25 25.63 47.19
N ASP A 82 74.29 24.49 47.90
CA ASP A 82 75.03 23.30 47.51
C ASP A 82 74.10 22.08 47.55
N VAL A 83 73.81 21.53 46.37
CA VAL A 83 72.95 20.34 46.19
C VAL A 83 73.70 19.03 46.41
N CYS A 84 75.03 19.07 46.54
CA CYS A 84 75.86 17.90 46.86
C CYS A 84 75.94 17.64 48.38
N ASP A 85 75.64 18.65 49.21
CA ASP A 85 75.56 18.51 50.67
C ASP A 85 74.24 17.82 51.07
N ARG A 86 74.33 16.51 51.37
CA ARG A 86 73.18 15.67 51.74
C ARG A 86 72.45 16.17 52.99
N GLU A 87 73.17 16.66 54.00
CA GLU A 87 72.54 17.14 55.24
C GLU A 87 71.75 18.43 55.01
N ARG A 88 72.32 19.36 54.22
CA ARG A 88 71.61 20.59 53.83
C ARG A 88 70.37 20.31 53.00
N VAL A 89 70.44 19.39 52.04
CA VAL A 89 69.28 18.98 51.22
C VAL A 89 68.19 18.34 52.09
N ILE A 90 68.57 17.51 53.07
CA ILE A 90 67.62 16.91 54.03
C ILE A 90 66.93 18.00 54.86
N ALA A 91 67.69 18.95 55.41
CA ALA A 91 67.14 20.05 56.20
C ALA A 91 66.19 20.93 55.38
N ALA A 92 66.58 21.30 54.16
CA ALA A 92 65.78 22.10 53.24
C ALA A 92 64.49 21.37 52.83
N TYR A 93 64.56 20.07 52.52
CA TYR A 93 63.39 19.26 52.19
C TYR A 93 62.43 19.14 53.38
N ASN A 94 62.94 18.92 54.59
CA ASN A 94 62.12 18.82 55.80
C ASN A 94 61.41 20.14 56.15
N ALA A 95 61.93 21.28 55.68
CA ALA A 95 61.27 22.58 55.80
C ALA A 95 60.12 22.79 54.79
N LEU A 96 59.99 21.94 53.76
CA LEU A 96 58.88 22.05 52.81
C LEU A 96 57.54 21.65 53.47
N PRO A 97 56.44 22.37 53.17
CA PRO A 97 55.10 21.97 53.62
C PRO A 97 54.74 20.56 53.13
N LYS A 98 54.27 19.68 54.02
CA LYS A 98 53.83 18.33 53.65
C LYS A 98 52.67 18.39 52.65
N VAL A 99 52.90 17.91 51.43
CA VAL A 99 51.91 17.92 50.36
C VAL A 99 51.08 16.63 50.39
N LYS A 100 49.80 16.72 50.78
CA LYS A 100 48.84 15.62 50.63
C LYS A 100 48.33 15.53 49.18
N ALA A 101 48.33 14.32 48.62
CA ALA A 101 47.68 14.02 47.34
C ALA A 101 46.17 14.32 47.46
N GLY A 102 45.60 15.04 46.48
CA GLY A 102 44.16 15.34 46.45
C GLY A 102 43.34 14.07 46.17
N GLY A 103 42.27 13.86 46.94
CA GLY A 103 41.52 12.60 46.98
C GLY A 103 40.29 12.48 46.07
N ILE A 104 39.99 13.47 45.21
CA ILE A 104 38.79 13.42 44.35
C ILE A 104 39.17 13.74 42.89
N PRO A 105 38.82 12.87 41.92
CA PRO A 105 39.11 13.04 40.49
C PRO A 105 38.14 14.04 39.83
N ALA A 106 38.20 15.30 40.25
CA ALA A 106 37.28 16.34 39.80
C ALA A 106 37.33 16.61 38.28
N ALA A 107 38.47 16.38 37.64
CA ALA A 107 38.62 16.59 36.20
C ALA A 107 37.91 15.49 35.39
N THR A 108 37.96 14.25 35.87
CA THR A 108 37.23 13.12 35.26
C THR A 108 35.72 13.32 35.36
N ILE A 109 35.21 13.77 36.51
CA ILE A 109 33.77 14.03 36.72
C ILE A 109 33.27 15.13 35.78
N ALA A 110 34.01 16.23 35.63
CA ALA A 110 33.63 17.32 34.74
C ALA A 110 33.60 16.89 33.25
N LEU A 111 34.54 16.05 32.82
CA LEU A 111 34.57 15.53 31.45
C LEU A 111 33.37 14.62 31.15
N CYS A 112 33.00 13.76 32.10
CA CYS A 112 31.83 12.89 31.96
C CYS A 112 30.53 13.70 31.82
N MET A 113 30.34 14.75 32.64
CA MET A 113 29.14 15.60 32.54
C MET A 113 29.05 16.34 31.20
N MET A 114 30.18 16.80 30.66
CA MET A 114 30.21 17.50 29.37
C MET A 114 29.86 16.58 28.20
N LEU A 115 30.37 15.34 28.20
CA LEU A 115 30.02 14.33 27.19
C LEU A 115 28.53 13.97 27.23
N SER A 116 27.95 13.80 28.43
CA SER A 116 26.51 13.54 28.57
C SER A 116 25.65 14.70 28.03
N ALA A 117 26.04 15.95 28.28
CA ALA A 117 25.32 17.11 27.76
C ALA A 117 25.34 17.19 26.22
N VAL A 118 26.47 16.86 25.59
CA VAL A 118 26.59 16.82 24.12
C VAL A 118 25.73 15.70 23.53
N SER A 119 25.70 14.52 24.14
CA SER A 119 24.84 13.42 23.69
C SER A 119 23.36 13.79 23.77
N VAL A 120 22.92 14.40 24.87
CA VAL A 120 21.53 14.85 25.03
C VAL A 120 21.17 15.92 24.01
N ALA A 121 22.05 16.91 23.77
CA ALA A 121 21.84 17.95 22.78
C ALA A 121 21.77 17.39 21.34
N ALA A 122 22.61 16.42 21.01
CA ALA A 122 22.60 15.76 19.70
C ALA A 122 21.32 14.94 19.49
N THR A 123 20.88 14.18 20.50
CA THR A 123 19.61 13.43 20.45
C THR A 123 18.42 14.36 20.31
N PHE A 124 18.38 15.46 21.09
CA PHE A 124 17.31 16.45 20.97
C PHE A 124 17.30 17.10 19.58
N TYR A 125 18.46 17.52 19.07
CA TYR A 125 18.57 18.09 17.73
C TYR A 125 18.07 17.14 16.63
N VAL A 126 18.42 15.86 16.69
CA VAL A 126 17.94 14.84 15.74
C VAL A 126 16.42 14.62 15.84
N LEU A 127 15.86 14.60 17.04
CA LEU A 127 14.42 14.41 17.25
C LEU A 127 13.58 15.64 16.89
N THR A 128 14.16 16.85 16.96
CA THR A 128 13.45 18.10 16.65
C THR A 128 13.68 18.62 15.23
N LEU A 129 14.61 18.03 14.47
CA LEU A 129 14.73 18.33 13.06
C LEU A 129 13.44 17.84 12.37
N PRO A 130 12.67 18.72 11.70
CA PRO A 130 11.64 18.24 10.81
C PRO A 130 12.35 17.32 9.82
N GLY A 131 11.96 16.05 9.81
CA GLY A 131 12.50 15.10 8.84
C GLY A 131 12.43 15.73 7.45
N PRO A 132 13.39 15.46 6.55
CA PRO A 132 13.25 15.91 5.17
C PRO A 132 11.85 15.50 4.73
N ALA A 133 11.02 16.47 4.33
CA ALA A 133 9.65 16.20 3.91
C ALA A 133 9.71 14.98 3.02
N LYS A 134 9.06 13.87 3.43
CA LYS A 134 8.98 12.65 2.63
C LYS A 134 8.60 13.16 1.25
N ARG A 135 9.52 13.08 0.28
CA ARG A 135 9.28 13.70 -1.02
C ARG A 135 8.01 13.05 -1.53
N ALA A 136 6.91 13.79 -1.49
CA ALA A 136 5.72 13.42 -2.22
C ALA A 136 6.23 13.20 -3.64
N TYR A 137 6.27 11.95 -4.06
CA TYR A 137 6.82 11.57 -5.33
C TYR A 137 6.00 12.35 -6.37
N ALA A 138 6.61 13.35 -7.01
CA ALA A 138 5.95 14.14 -8.03
C ALA A 138 5.93 13.30 -9.30
N ARG A 139 4.74 12.75 -9.63
CA ARG A 139 4.51 12.00 -10.88
C ARG A 139 4.92 12.87 -12.07
N GLU A 140 5.74 12.32 -12.97
CA GLU A 140 5.98 12.95 -14.27
C GLU A 140 4.66 12.96 -15.06
N LEU A 141 4.30 14.12 -15.64
CA LEU A 141 3.11 14.21 -16.47
C LEU A 141 3.23 13.23 -17.65
N PRO A 142 2.18 12.45 -17.96
CA PRO A 142 2.23 11.51 -19.07
C PRO A 142 2.43 12.27 -20.40
N PRO A 143 3.12 11.67 -21.38
CA PRO A 143 3.21 12.23 -22.73
C PRO A 143 1.82 12.41 -23.36
N PRO A 144 1.66 13.34 -24.33
CA PRO A 144 0.43 13.47 -25.08
C PRO A 144 0.06 12.16 -25.79
N ALA A 145 -1.19 11.73 -25.60
CA ALA A 145 -1.71 10.53 -26.24
C ALA A 145 -1.92 10.68 -27.76
N ALA A 146 -1.92 9.56 -28.48
CA ALA A 146 -2.15 9.51 -29.93
C ALA A 146 -3.29 8.54 -30.31
N GLY A 147 -3.81 8.68 -31.54
CA GLY A 147 -4.86 7.80 -32.08
C GLY A 147 -6.11 7.76 -31.21
N ALA A 148 -6.65 6.56 -30.98
CA ALA A 148 -7.87 6.38 -30.19
C ALA A 148 -7.73 6.89 -28.74
N PHE A 149 -6.53 6.88 -28.15
CA PHE A 149 -6.34 7.47 -26.81
C PHE A 149 -6.54 8.99 -26.80
N LYS A 150 -6.43 9.66 -27.93
CA LYS A 150 -6.70 11.09 -28.06
C LYS A 150 -8.14 11.35 -28.50
N ASP A 151 -8.62 10.58 -29.47
CA ASP A 151 -9.83 10.92 -30.22
C ASP A 151 -11.04 10.02 -29.87
N GLY A 152 -10.83 8.93 -29.13
CA GLY A 152 -11.80 7.87 -28.83
C GLY A 152 -11.78 6.74 -29.85
N GLY A 153 -12.46 5.63 -29.54
CA GLY A 153 -12.61 4.45 -30.41
C GLY A 153 -11.63 3.32 -30.10
N THR A 154 -11.40 2.43 -31.06
CA THR A 154 -10.54 1.24 -30.90
C THR A 154 -9.08 1.57 -31.25
N PRO A 155 -8.12 1.39 -30.31
CA PRO A 155 -6.70 1.64 -30.58
C PRO A 155 -6.07 0.56 -31.46
N LEU A 156 -4.83 0.79 -31.91
CA LEU A 156 -4.12 -0.14 -32.79
C LEU A 156 -3.66 -1.39 -32.03
N GLU A 157 -4.02 -2.57 -32.53
CA GLU A 157 -3.49 -3.85 -32.07
C GLU A 157 -2.16 -4.19 -32.75
N ASP A 158 -1.31 -4.93 -32.04
CA ASP A 158 -0.07 -5.52 -32.55
C ASP A 158 0.09 -6.96 -32.03
N PRO A 159 -0.07 -7.98 -32.91
CA PRO A 159 0.07 -9.38 -32.53
C PRO A 159 1.44 -9.74 -31.91
N GLU A 160 2.51 -9.04 -32.27
CA GLU A 160 3.84 -9.29 -31.66
C GLU A 160 3.87 -8.86 -30.19
N LEU A 161 3.20 -7.75 -29.84
CA LEU A 161 3.06 -7.30 -28.46
C LEU A 161 2.11 -8.20 -27.66
N VAL A 162 1.02 -8.69 -28.28
CA VAL A 162 0.16 -9.70 -27.64
C VAL A 162 1.00 -10.88 -27.20
N LYS A 163 1.76 -11.49 -28.12
CA LYS A 163 2.62 -12.63 -27.79
C LYS A 163 3.59 -12.29 -26.65
N LEU A 164 4.28 -11.15 -26.74
CA LEU A 164 5.23 -10.71 -25.72
C LEU A 164 4.57 -10.57 -24.33
N PHE A 165 3.37 -10.00 -24.25
CA PHE A 165 2.68 -9.80 -22.98
C PHE A 165 2.07 -11.09 -22.43
N VAL A 166 1.42 -11.87 -23.28
CA VAL A 166 0.73 -13.11 -22.89
C VAL A 166 1.72 -14.20 -22.46
N GLU A 167 2.77 -14.42 -23.25
CA GLU A 167 3.70 -15.53 -23.03
C GLU A 167 4.92 -15.08 -22.22
N ASP A 168 5.72 -14.19 -22.79
CA ASP A 168 7.06 -13.91 -22.29
C ASP A 168 7.06 -13.11 -20.98
N LEU A 169 6.28 -12.02 -20.93
CA LEU A 169 6.16 -11.18 -19.73
C LEU A 169 5.51 -11.96 -18.58
N THR A 170 4.43 -12.69 -18.84
CA THR A 170 3.79 -13.56 -17.83
C THR A 170 4.78 -14.56 -17.24
N THR A 171 5.56 -15.22 -18.10
CA THR A 171 6.58 -16.17 -17.67
C THR A 171 7.63 -15.50 -16.79
N LEU A 172 8.14 -14.33 -17.18
CA LEU A 172 9.13 -13.60 -16.38
C LEU A 172 8.60 -13.17 -15.01
N ILE A 173 7.32 -12.80 -14.89
CA ILE A 173 6.69 -12.45 -13.61
C ILE A 173 6.67 -13.68 -12.69
N ILE A 174 6.25 -14.83 -13.20
CA ILE A 174 6.21 -16.10 -12.45
C ILE A 174 7.61 -16.52 -12.01
N GLU A 175 8.61 -16.39 -12.88
CA GLU A 175 10.01 -16.64 -12.55
C GLU A 175 10.53 -15.67 -11.48
N SER A 176 10.18 -14.39 -11.57
CA SER A 176 10.58 -13.37 -10.58
C SER A 176 9.98 -13.64 -9.20
N ASP A 177 8.74 -14.13 -9.16
CA ASP A 177 8.12 -14.54 -7.91
C ASP A 177 8.81 -15.78 -7.30
N ARG A 178 9.12 -16.78 -8.13
CA ARG A 178 9.86 -17.98 -7.71
C ARG A 178 11.25 -17.65 -7.15
N ASP A 179 12.00 -16.78 -7.82
CA ASP A 179 13.31 -16.30 -7.36
C ASP A 179 13.21 -15.69 -5.96
N ARG A 180 12.23 -14.79 -5.78
CA ARG A 180 11.98 -14.14 -4.49
C ARG A 180 11.67 -15.16 -3.39
N GLN A 181 10.79 -16.13 -3.66
CA GLN A 181 10.43 -17.16 -2.70
C GLN A 181 11.62 -18.08 -2.34
N SER A 182 12.52 -18.33 -3.30
CA SER A 182 13.72 -19.15 -3.08
C SER A 182 14.87 -18.41 -2.41
N GLY A 183 14.79 -17.07 -2.28
CA GLY A 183 15.84 -16.24 -1.70
C GLY A 183 17.10 -16.11 -2.58
N GLY A 184 17.00 -16.40 -3.88
CA GLY A 184 18.12 -16.38 -4.82
C GLY A 184 17.69 -15.94 -6.21
N MET A 185 18.59 -15.27 -6.93
CA MET A 185 18.35 -14.87 -8.31
C MET A 185 18.81 -15.98 -9.27
N ASP A 186 17.88 -16.52 -10.06
CA ASP A 186 18.17 -17.49 -11.10
C ASP A 186 18.86 -16.79 -12.29
N ARG A 187 19.94 -17.40 -12.80
CA ARG A 187 20.65 -16.91 -13.97
C ARG A 187 19.78 -16.99 -15.22
N ASP A 188 18.93 -18.00 -15.31
CA ASP A 188 18.06 -18.21 -16.48
C ASP A 188 17.00 -17.11 -16.55
N ARG A 189 16.37 -16.76 -15.43
CA ARG A 189 15.47 -15.60 -15.33
C ARG A 189 16.17 -14.31 -15.73
N LYS A 190 17.40 -14.07 -15.25
CA LYS A 190 18.15 -12.85 -15.58
C LYS A 190 18.45 -12.77 -17.09
N ALA A 191 18.80 -13.89 -17.72
CA ALA A 191 19.00 -13.97 -19.18
C ALA A 191 17.68 -13.72 -19.94
N HIS A 192 16.57 -14.24 -19.43
CA HIS A 192 15.24 -14.00 -19.97
C HIS A 192 14.87 -12.51 -19.93
N SER A 193 15.05 -11.83 -18.79
CA SER A 193 14.84 -10.38 -18.67
C SER A 193 15.67 -9.57 -19.68
N ILE A 194 16.95 -9.90 -19.88
CA ILE A 194 17.82 -9.23 -20.87
C ILE A 194 17.28 -9.42 -22.30
N THR A 195 16.78 -10.62 -22.61
CA THR A 195 16.14 -10.92 -23.89
C THR A 195 14.92 -10.04 -24.11
N LEU A 196 14.06 -9.89 -23.10
CA LEU A 196 12.85 -9.06 -23.20
C LEU A 196 13.14 -7.57 -23.31
N ILE A 197 14.19 -7.06 -22.66
CA ILE A 197 14.63 -5.66 -22.84
C ILE A 197 14.94 -5.37 -24.32
N SER A 198 15.47 -6.35 -25.03
CA SER A 198 15.88 -6.23 -26.43
C SER A 198 14.82 -6.76 -27.41
N ALA A 199 13.60 -7.04 -26.95
CA ALA A 199 12.54 -7.64 -27.77
C ALA A 199 12.22 -6.76 -29.01
N PRO A 200 12.24 -7.31 -30.24
CA PRO A 200 11.97 -6.53 -31.46
C PRO A 200 10.64 -5.77 -31.44
N ALA A 201 9.59 -6.38 -30.85
CA ALA A 201 8.26 -5.78 -30.70
C ALA A 201 8.31 -4.44 -29.93
N ILE A 202 9.17 -4.34 -28.91
CA ILE A 202 9.38 -3.12 -28.11
C ILE A 202 10.29 -2.14 -28.84
N GLN A 203 11.37 -2.61 -29.46
CA GLN A 203 12.32 -1.76 -30.19
C GLN A 203 11.66 -0.98 -31.33
N LYS A 204 10.67 -1.57 -32.01
CA LYS A 204 9.87 -0.92 -33.06
C LYS A 204 9.04 0.29 -32.57
N ARG A 205 8.83 0.44 -31.26
CA ARG A 205 7.98 1.49 -30.65
C ARG A 205 8.73 2.76 -30.27
N GLY A 206 10.03 2.80 -30.54
CA GLY A 206 10.85 3.98 -30.33
C GLY A 206 11.47 4.05 -28.92
N PRO A 207 12.39 4.99 -28.72
CA PRO A 207 13.29 4.99 -27.57
C PRO A 207 12.58 5.20 -26.23
N ALA A 208 11.44 5.91 -26.22
CA ALA A 208 10.71 6.18 -24.98
C ALA A 208 10.02 4.92 -24.43
N VAL A 209 9.37 4.12 -25.29
CA VAL A 209 8.78 2.83 -24.91
C VAL A 209 9.88 1.85 -24.50
N VAL A 210 10.99 1.78 -25.25
CA VAL A 210 12.16 0.94 -24.90
C VAL A 210 12.69 1.27 -23.50
N LYS A 211 12.84 2.56 -23.19
CA LYS A 211 13.31 3.02 -21.88
C LYS A 211 12.34 2.62 -20.76
N ALA A 212 11.05 2.94 -20.91
CA ALA A 212 10.05 2.62 -19.90
C ALA A 212 9.95 1.11 -19.64
N TRP A 213 9.99 0.31 -20.70
CA TRP A 213 10.01 -1.15 -20.64
C TRP A 213 11.23 -1.68 -19.89
N ALA A 214 12.43 -1.21 -20.23
CA ALA A 214 13.65 -1.62 -19.55
C ALA A 214 13.66 -1.23 -18.05
N GLU A 215 13.14 -0.05 -17.71
CA GLU A 215 13.02 0.38 -16.31
C GLU A 215 12.03 -0.46 -15.52
N MET A 216 10.88 -0.82 -16.12
CA MET A 216 9.92 -1.74 -15.52
C MET A 216 10.54 -3.11 -15.23
N LEU A 217 11.23 -3.70 -16.20
CA LEU A 217 11.90 -4.99 -16.02
C LEU A 217 13.02 -4.90 -14.97
N GLY A 218 13.74 -3.78 -14.92
CA GLY A 218 14.73 -3.51 -13.86
C GLY A 218 14.12 -3.43 -12.46
N MET A 219 12.84 -3.04 -12.34
CA MET A 219 12.14 -3.07 -11.05
C MET A 219 11.82 -4.50 -10.59
N LEU A 220 11.55 -5.43 -11.50
CA LEU A 220 11.39 -6.85 -11.12
C LEU A 220 12.70 -7.44 -10.57
N ASP A 221 13.85 -7.01 -11.09
CA ASP A 221 15.15 -7.42 -10.53
C ASP A 221 15.39 -6.87 -9.12
N LYS A 222 15.06 -5.58 -8.90
CA LYS A 222 15.11 -4.99 -7.56
C LYS A 222 14.14 -5.69 -6.61
N TRP A 223 12.93 -5.98 -7.08
CA TRP A 223 11.86 -6.63 -6.32
C TRP A 223 12.32 -7.94 -5.70
N VAL A 224 13.00 -8.81 -6.45
CA VAL A 224 13.53 -10.10 -5.96
C VAL A 224 14.42 -9.92 -4.71
N SER A 225 15.12 -8.79 -4.59
CA SER A 225 16.17 -8.59 -3.58
C SER A 225 15.70 -7.86 -2.31
N VAL A 226 14.48 -7.30 -2.27
CA VAL A 226 14.02 -6.44 -1.16
C VAL A 226 13.07 -7.18 -0.22
N PRO A 227 13.45 -7.46 1.04
CA PRO A 227 12.57 -8.15 1.99
C PRO A 227 11.25 -7.40 2.22
N ALA A 228 10.14 -8.12 2.32
CA ALA A 228 8.82 -7.54 2.58
C ALA A 228 8.76 -6.78 3.93
N SER A 229 9.56 -7.22 4.91
CA SER A 229 9.70 -6.60 6.23
C SER A 229 10.60 -5.36 6.27
N SER A 230 11.24 -5.00 5.15
CA SER A 230 12.15 -3.85 5.12
C SER A 230 11.38 -2.53 5.11
N GLU A 231 11.93 -1.50 5.76
CA GLU A 231 11.35 -0.15 5.78
C GLU A 231 11.15 0.42 4.37
N GLY A 232 12.06 0.10 3.44
CA GLY A 232 11.99 0.52 2.03
C GLY A 232 11.02 -0.27 1.15
N PHE A 233 10.35 -1.30 1.67
CA PHE A 233 9.45 -2.13 0.86
C PHE A 233 8.29 -1.32 0.26
N LYS A 234 7.68 -0.42 1.06
CA LYS A 234 6.58 0.44 0.59
C LYS A 234 7.00 1.35 -0.57
N ASP A 235 8.23 1.87 -0.53
CA ASP A 235 8.77 2.72 -1.58
C ASP A 235 9.02 1.92 -2.86
N ILE A 236 9.52 0.68 -2.75
CA ILE A 236 9.71 -0.22 -3.90
C ILE A 236 8.37 -0.61 -4.52
N VAL A 237 7.34 -0.89 -3.72
CA VAL A 237 5.98 -1.16 -4.23
C VAL A 237 5.49 0.04 -5.05
N ARG A 238 5.62 1.26 -4.51
CA ARG A 238 5.22 2.49 -5.20
C ARG A 238 6.01 2.70 -6.49
N GLU A 239 7.34 2.57 -6.44
CA GLU A 239 8.22 2.73 -7.62
C GLU A 239 7.88 1.68 -8.70
N PHE A 240 7.62 0.44 -8.30
CA PHE A 240 7.24 -0.64 -9.22
C PHE A 240 5.95 -0.30 -9.97
N ARG A 241 4.88 0.06 -9.25
CA ARG A 241 3.59 0.47 -9.87
C ARG A 241 3.79 1.59 -10.88
N HIS A 242 4.58 2.60 -10.53
CA HIS A 242 4.90 3.73 -11.40
C HIS A 242 5.66 3.32 -12.66
N LYS A 243 6.67 2.44 -12.54
CA LYS A 243 7.44 2.00 -13.71
C LYS A 243 6.62 1.14 -14.66
N VAL A 244 5.71 0.32 -14.15
CA VAL A 244 4.75 -0.41 -14.99
C VAL A 244 3.82 0.59 -15.70
N ARG A 245 3.25 1.55 -14.97
CA ARG A 245 2.36 2.57 -15.55
C ARG A 245 3.04 3.41 -16.63
N ALA A 246 4.32 3.74 -16.45
CA ALA A 246 5.09 4.47 -17.45
C ALA A 246 5.13 3.74 -18.80
N VAL A 247 5.09 2.41 -18.84
CA VAL A 247 4.97 1.65 -20.10
C VAL A 247 3.63 1.94 -20.76
N SER A 248 2.53 1.85 -20.01
CA SER A 248 1.18 2.16 -20.50
C SER A 248 1.06 3.57 -21.06
N ASP A 249 1.61 4.55 -20.36
CA ASP A 249 1.57 5.95 -20.79
C ASP A 249 2.36 6.16 -22.11
N GLN A 250 3.50 5.47 -22.29
CA GLN A 250 4.26 5.51 -23.55
C GLN A 250 3.58 4.73 -24.70
N LEU A 251 2.90 3.63 -24.40
CA LEU A 251 2.11 2.89 -25.40
C LEU A 251 0.91 3.72 -25.87
N ALA A 252 0.22 4.41 -24.96
CA ALA A 252 -0.86 5.34 -25.29
C ALA A 252 -0.38 6.53 -26.13
N ALA A 253 0.80 7.08 -25.83
CA ALA A 253 1.44 8.10 -26.67
C ALA A 253 1.85 7.59 -28.06
N ALA A 254 2.17 6.30 -28.18
CA ALA A 254 2.40 5.64 -29.45
C ALA A 254 1.09 5.22 -30.18
N GLY A 255 -0.08 5.41 -29.55
CA GLY A 255 -1.38 5.02 -30.09
C GLY A 255 -1.62 3.51 -30.13
N VAL A 256 -0.90 2.73 -29.34
CA VAL A 256 -0.97 1.26 -29.31
C VAL A 256 -1.86 0.79 -28.17
N GLY A 257 -2.80 -0.11 -28.47
CA GLY A 257 -3.92 -0.53 -27.62
C GLY A 257 -3.59 -1.50 -26.50
N TYR A 258 -2.56 -1.22 -25.70
CA TYR A 258 -2.24 -2.06 -24.53
C TYR A 258 -2.06 -1.22 -23.27
N TYR A 259 -2.43 -1.84 -22.16
CA TYR A 259 -2.40 -1.25 -20.84
C TYR A 259 -1.81 -2.25 -19.85
N LEU A 260 -0.71 -1.86 -19.19
CA LEU A 260 -0.08 -2.62 -18.13
C LEU A 260 -0.37 -1.98 -16.77
N GLU A 261 -0.65 -2.82 -15.78
CA GLU A 261 -0.85 -2.39 -14.39
C GLU A 261 0.05 -3.18 -13.46
N GLY A 262 0.86 -2.46 -12.67
CA GLY A 262 1.65 -3.05 -11.62
C GLY A 262 0.83 -3.14 -10.34
N ASP A 263 0.87 -4.29 -9.68
CA ASP A 263 0.32 -4.45 -8.34
C ASP A 263 1.19 -5.35 -7.47
N VAL A 264 0.93 -5.35 -6.16
CA VAL A 264 1.61 -6.21 -5.19
C VAL A 264 0.57 -6.87 -4.32
N TYR A 265 0.57 -8.20 -4.34
CA TYR A 265 -0.27 -9.01 -3.48
C TYR A 265 0.57 -9.53 -2.30
N THR A 266 0.09 -9.33 -1.08
CA THR A 266 0.76 -9.79 0.14
C THR A 266 -0.09 -10.86 0.83
N GLN A 267 0.51 -12.00 1.14
CA GLN A 267 -0.14 -13.10 1.86
C GLN A 267 0.77 -13.56 3.02
N GLY A 268 0.42 -13.15 4.23
CA GLY A 268 1.32 -13.31 5.39
C GLY A 268 2.61 -12.52 5.16
N ASP A 269 3.75 -13.19 5.30
CA ASP A 269 5.09 -12.60 5.05
C ASP A 269 5.50 -12.66 3.56
N ALA A 270 4.73 -13.35 2.72
CA ALA A 270 4.98 -13.42 1.30
C ALA A 270 4.45 -12.17 0.58
N ALA A 271 5.21 -11.72 -0.42
CA ALA A 271 4.79 -10.63 -1.29
C ALA A 271 5.10 -10.99 -2.74
N HIS A 272 4.13 -10.78 -3.61
CA HIS A 272 4.15 -11.16 -5.02
C HIS A 272 4.01 -9.90 -5.87
N ALA A 273 4.94 -9.67 -6.81
CA ALA A 273 4.79 -8.61 -7.80
C ALA A 273 3.92 -9.12 -8.95
N LEU A 274 2.96 -8.31 -9.35
CA LEU A 274 2.02 -8.61 -10.42
C LEU A 274 2.15 -7.54 -11.50
N VAL A 275 2.15 -7.96 -12.76
CA VAL A 275 1.92 -7.05 -13.89
C VAL A 275 0.76 -7.63 -14.68
N TYR A 276 -0.41 -7.03 -14.51
CA TYR A 276 -1.56 -7.36 -15.33
C TYR A 276 -1.37 -6.75 -16.71
N SER A 277 -1.65 -7.54 -17.75
CA SER A 277 -1.57 -7.08 -19.13
C SER A 277 -2.95 -7.08 -19.74
N TYR A 278 -3.36 -5.93 -20.25
CA TYR A 278 -4.66 -5.72 -20.86
C TYR A 278 -4.50 -5.24 -22.30
N ARG A 279 -5.39 -5.72 -23.16
CA ARG A 279 -5.75 -5.05 -24.41
C ARG A 279 -6.77 -3.96 -24.08
N VAL A 280 -6.60 -2.79 -24.69
CA VAL A 280 -7.59 -1.71 -24.66
C VAL A 280 -8.54 -1.95 -25.82
N GLU A 281 -9.74 -2.46 -25.55
CA GLU A 281 -10.77 -2.73 -26.58
C GLU A 281 -11.34 -1.42 -27.13
N GLU A 282 -11.53 -0.45 -26.24
CA GLU A 282 -12.16 0.82 -26.57
C GLU A 282 -11.69 1.93 -25.63
N VAL A 283 -11.47 3.11 -26.20
CA VAL A 283 -11.28 4.36 -25.49
C VAL A 283 -12.57 5.17 -25.61
N VAL A 284 -13.25 5.38 -24.49
CA VAL A 284 -14.49 6.17 -24.43
C VAL A 284 -14.20 7.53 -23.82
N PHE A 285 -14.87 8.57 -24.31
CA PHE A 285 -14.84 9.89 -23.71
C PHE A 285 -16.21 10.23 -23.11
N LEU A 286 -16.22 10.46 -21.80
CA LEU A 286 -17.35 11.05 -21.11
C LEU A 286 -17.27 12.57 -21.15
N LYS A 287 -18.40 13.24 -21.00
CA LYS A 287 -18.46 14.66 -20.68
C LYS A 287 -18.75 14.81 -19.18
N ALA A 288 -17.76 15.29 -18.44
CA ALA A 288 -17.83 15.49 -16.99
C ALA A 288 -17.52 16.95 -16.67
N GLY A 289 -18.48 17.71 -16.14
CA GLY A 289 -18.29 19.14 -15.85
C GLY A 289 -17.98 19.98 -17.08
N GLY A 290 -18.44 19.52 -18.26
CA GLY A 290 -18.13 20.15 -19.54
C GLY A 290 -16.79 19.74 -20.16
N GLN A 291 -15.92 19.04 -19.42
CA GLN A 291 -14.63 18.56 -19.90
C GLN A 291 -14.71 17.12 -20.39
N PRO A 292 -13.95 16.76 -21.44
CA PRO A 292 -13.83 15.38 -21.87
C PRO A 292 -13.01 14.59 -20.84
N ARG A 293 -13.54 13.45 -20.37
CA ARG A 293 -12.82 12.49 -19.53
C ARG A 293 -12.66 11.18 -20.27
N ARG A 294 -11.41 10.76 -20.46
CA ARG A 294 -11.09 9.48 -21.09
C ARG A 294 -11.30 8.34 -20.10
N VAL A 295 -11.91 7.25 -20.57
CA VAL A 295 -12.09 6.00 -19.82
C VAL A 295 -11.72 4.83 -20.72
N LEU A 296 -11.02 3.83 -20.17
CA LEU A 296 -10.51 2.70 -20.94
C LEU A 296 -11.32 1.44 -20.66
N ASN A 297 -11.81 0.78 -21.71
CA ASN A 297 -12.40 -0.54 -21.62
C ASN A 297 -11.29 -1.58 -21.83
N LEU A 298 -10.97 -2.35 -20.78
CA LEU A 298 -9.82 -3.25 -20.75
C LEU A 298 -10.26 -4.71 -20.81
N ARG A 299 -9.65 -5.49 -21.70
CA ARG A 299 -9.72 -6.95 -21.72
C ARG A 299 -8.39 -7.53 -21.30
N ARG A 300 -8.40 -8.44 -20.34
CA ARG A 300 -7.18 -9.07 -19.87
C ARG A 300 -6.64 -10.06 -20.89
N ILE A 301 -5.31 -10.08 -21.05
CA ILE A 301 -4.63 -10.97 -21.99
C ILE A 301 -3.52 -11.80 -21.35
N ASP A 302 -3.06 -11.47 -20.13
CA ASP A 302 -2.06 -12.29 -19.43
C ASP A 302 -2.63 -13.62 -18.90
N ASN A 303 -1.74 -14.57 -18.62
CA ASN A 303 -2.10 -15.89 -18.09
C ASN A 303 -1.86 -16.03 -16.58
N LEU A 304 -1.84 -14.93 -15.81
CA LEU A 304 -1.68 -15.04 -14.36
C LEU A 304 -2.96 -15.60 -13.74
N ASN A 305 -2.81 -16.54 -12.80
CA ASN A 305 -3.91 -17.24 -12.13
C ASN A 305 -4.58 -16.45 -10.98
N ILE A 306 -4.36 -15.13 -10.93
CA ILE A 306 -4.98 -14.21 -9.96
C ILE A 306 -5.79 -13.20 -10.74
N SER A 307 -7.00 -12.84 -10.30
CA SER A 307 -7.83 -11.79 -10.92
C SER A 307 -8.20 -10.71 -9.92
N LYS A 308 -8.54 -9.54 -10.43
CA LYS A 308 -9.21 -8.51 -9.64
C LYS A 308 -10.68 -8.87 -9.49
N THR A 309 -11.29 -8.48 -8.38
CA THR A 309 -12.71 -8.72 -8.07
C THR A 309 -13.60 -7.51 -8.35
N VAL A 310 -13.03 -6.42 -8.86
CA VAL A 310 -13.74 -5.17 -9.16
C VAL A 310 -14.16 -5.11 -10.64
N LEU A 311 -15.22 -4.36 -10.94
CA LEU A 311 -15.72 -4.18 -12.32
C LEU A 311 -14.97 -3.08 -13.08
N GLY A 312 -14.42 -2.12 -12.33
CA GLY A 312 -13.63 -1.00 -12.77
C GLY A 312 -12.84 -0.48 -11.57
N TYR A 313 -11.93 0.44 -11.83
CA TYR A 313 -11.24 1.16 -10.77
C TYR A 313 -10.60 2.43 -11.32
N GLN A 314 -10.36 3.37 -10.43
CA GLN A 314 -9.56 4.56 -10.65
C GLN A 314 -8.59 4.74 -9.46
N SER A 315 -7.43 5.33 -9.74
CA SER A 315 -6.49 5.74 -8.71
C SER A 315 -5.63 6.88 -9.22
N GLN A 316 -5.06 7.65 -8.29
CA GLN A 316 -4.11 8.72 -8.58
C GLN A 316 -2.92 8.23 -9.44
N ASP A 317 -2.50 6.98 -9.24
CA ASP A 317 -1.41 6.37 -10.00
C ASP A 317 -1.86 5.98 -11.42
N LEU A 318 -3.14 5.68 -11.63
CA LEU A 318 -3.69 5.35 -12.94
C LEU A 318 -3.83 6.63 -13.78
N GLY A 319 -4.58 7.63 -13.34
CA GLY A 319 -4.87 8.83 -14.14
C GLY A 319 -6.10 8.66 -15.03
N ASP A 320 -6.17 7.64 -15.90
CA ASP A 320 -7.42 7.31 -16.59
C ASP A 320 -8.22 6.27 -15.79
N PRO A 321 -9.53 6.50 -15.54
CA PRO A 321 -10.44 5.46 -15.09
C PRO A 321 -10.47 4.27 -16.05
N VAL A 322 -10.65 3.06 -15.54
CA VAL A 322 -10.67 1.84 -16.35
C VAL A 322 -11.82 0.90 -15.97
N LEU A 323 -12.33 0.17 -16.97
CA LEU A 323 -13.32 -0.90 -16.82
C LEU A 323 -12.67 -2.23 -17.16
N LEU A 324 -12.97 -3.26 -16.39
CA LEU A 324 -12.49 -4.63 -16.59
C LEU A 324 -13.57 -5.47 -17.26
N LEU A 325 -13.50 -5.60 -18.57
CA LEU A 325 -14.56 -6.20 -19.38
C LEU A 325 -14.80 -7.67 -19.05
N ASP A 326 -13.76 -8.44 -18.71
CA ASP A 326 -13.92 -9.84 -18.28
C ASP A 326 -14.72 -9.92 -16.96
N GLN A 327 -14.43 -9.03 -16.00
CA GLN A 327 -15.16 -9.00 -14.73
C GLN A 327 -16.61 -8.54 -14.91
N ILE A 328 -16.86 -7.61 -15.83
CA ILE A 328 -18.21 -7.18 -16.21
C ILE A 328 -18.97 -8.32 -16.88
N GLU A 329 -18.35 -9.08 -17.78
CA GLU A 329 -18.96 -10.25 -18.43
C GLU A 329 -19.35 -11.31 -17.41
N ASP A 330 -18.43 -11.67 -16.52
CA ASP A 330 -18.67 -12.63 -15.44
C ASP A 330 -19.79 -12.13 -14.52
N HIS A 331 -19.77 -10.85 -14.13
CA HIS A 331 -20.82 -10.25 -13.31
C HIS A 331 -22.18 -10.24 -14.01
N VAL A 332 -22.22 -9.96 -15.31
CA VAL A 332 -23.46 -10.01 -16.09
C VAL A 332 -24.02 -11.42 -16.14
N ALA A 333 -23.17 -12.41 -16.43
CA ALA A 333 -23.61 -13.80 -16.52
C ALA A 333 -24.06 -14.37 -15.17
N SER A 334 -23.40 -14.00 -14.08
CA SER A 334 -23.67 -14.55 -12.74
C SER A 334 -24.68 -13.77 -11.89
N HIS A 335 -24.86 -12.47 -12.10
CA HIS A 335 -25.72 -11.62 -11.27
C HIS A 335 -26.82 -10.88 -12.06
N VAL A 336 -26.49 -10.33 -13.24
CA VAL A 336 -27.44 -9.48 -13.99
C VAL A 336 -28.41 -10.30 -14.83
N LEU A 337 -27.94 -11.22 -15.66
CA LEU A 337 -28.82 -12.05 -16.49
C LEU A 337 -29.77 -12.91 -15.66
N PRO A 338 -29.34 -13.59 -14.57
CA PRO A 338 -30.23 -14.45 -13.79
C PRO A 338 -31.47 -13.72 -13.24
N VAL A 339 -31.37 -12.43 -12.88
CA VAL A 339 -32.52 -11.66 -12.37
C VAL A 339 -33.65 -11.51 -13.40
N LEU A 340 -33.35 -11.65 -14.70
CA LEU A 340 -34.34 -11.55 -15.78
C LEU A 340 -35.30 -12.75 -15.78
N ALA A 341 -34.93 -13.87 -15.15
CA ALA A 341 -35.83 -15.01 -15.02
C ALA A 341 -37.08 -14.61 -14.21
N PRO A 342 -38.29 -15.02 -14.62
CA PRO A 342 -39.51 -14.66 -13.91
C PRO A 342 -39.46 -15.09 -12.43
N GLY A 343 -39.67 -14.13 -11.53
CA GLY A 343 -39.66 -14.36 -10.09
C GLY A 343 -38.27 -14.52 -9.47
N ALA A 344 -37.18 -14.43 -10.25
CA ALA A 344 -35.84 -14.47 -9.69
C ALA A 344 -35.60 -13.27 -8.76
N PRO A 345 -35.02 -13.50 -7.57
CA PRO A 345 -34.63 -12.43 -6.65
C PRO A 345 -33.35 -11.74 -7.12
N TRP A 346 -33.13 -10.53 -6.62
CA TRP A 346 -31.81 -9.89 -6.63
C TRP A 346 -31.07 -10.24 -5.35
N VAL A 347 -29.88 -10.84 -5.46
CA VAL A 347 -29.11 -11.28 -4.29
C VAL A 347 -28.46 -10.08 -3.59
N ILE A 348 -29.07 -9.61 -2.50
CA ILE A 348 -28.64 -8.44 -1.72
C ILE A 348 -27.77 -8.76 -0.51
N ALA A 349 -27.70 -10.00 -0.04
CA ALA A 349 -27.04 -10.31 1.25
C ALA A 349 -26.46 -11.73 1.26
N ASP A 350 -25.82 -12.08 2.37
CA ASP A 350 -25.46 -13.45 2.72
C ASP A 350 -26.69 -14.39 2.80
N GLU A 351 -26.42 -15.69 2.70
CA GLU A 351 -27.45 -16.73 2.67
C GLU A 351 -28.33 -16.76 3.92
N GLU A 352 -27.77 -16.46 5.10
CA GLU A 352 -28.54 -16.48 6.35
C GLU A 352 -29.65 -15.44 6.31
N TYR A 353 -29.32 -14.21 5.92
CA TYR A 353 -30.29 -13.14 5.78
C TYR A 353 -31.30 -13.42 4.67
N GLN A 354 -30.81 -13.91 3.52
CA GLN A 354 -31.64 -14.25 2.38
C GLN A 354 -32.62 -15.39 2.65
N ALA A 355 -32.32 -16.30 3.58
CA ALA A 355 -33.21 -17.39 3.96
C ALA A 355 -34.37 -16.95 4.89
N LYS A 356 -34.31 -15.74 5.45
CA LYS A 356 -35.23 -15.25 6.48
C LYS A 356 -35.80 -13.88 6.12
N GLU A 357 -35.29 -12.80 6.72
CA GLU A 357 -35.84 -11.45 6.61
C GLU A 357 -35.64 -10.84 5.21
N GLY A 358 -34.59 -11.26 4.49
CA GLY A 358 -34.21 -10.71 3.18
C GLY A 358 -35.06 -11.17 2.01
N VAL A 359 -35.81 -12.28 2.12
CA VAL A 359 -36.53 -12.91 0.99
C VAL A 359 -37.43 -11.93 0.26
N ALA A 360 -38.27 -11.19 1.00
CA ALA A 360 -39.25 -10.29 0.42
C ALA A 360 -38.59 -9.08 -0.27
N LEU A 361 -37.53 -8.54 0.34
CA LEU A 361 -36.77 -7.43 -0.23
C LEU A 361 -36.03 -7.86 -1.49
N ALA A 362 -35.36 -9.01 -1.46
CA ALA A 362 -34.63 -9.56 -2.60
C ALA A 362 -35.57 -9.86 -3.78
N ALA A 363 -36.76 -10.40 -3.53
CA ALA A 363 -37.77 -10.60 -4.56
C ALA A 363 -38.26 -9.27 -5.18
N ALA A 364 -38.54 -8.27 -4.34
CA ALA A 364 -39.00 -6.96 -4.80
C ALA A 364 -37.91 -6.18 -5.55
N ALA A 365 -36.66 -6.23 -5.08
CA ALA A 365 -35.50 -5.68 -5.78
C ALA A 365 -35.29 -6.38 -7.13
N GLY A 366 -35.39 -7.72 -7.16
CA GLY A 366 -35.32 -8.51 -8.39
C GLY A 366 -36.40 -8.11 -9.41
N GLU A 367 -37.62 -7.86 -8.95
CA GLU A 367 -38.69 -7.34 -9.81
C GLU A 367 -38.39 -5.96 -10.37
N ALA A 368 -37.89 -5.03 -9.55
CA ALA A 368 -37.54 -3.68 -9.96
C ALA A 368 -36.41 -3.66 -11.00
N VAL A 369 -35.31 -4.38 -10.74
CA VAL A 369 -34.16 -4.49 -11.66
C VAL A 369 -34.57 -5.19 -12.94
N ARG A 370 -35.33 -6.29 -12.86
CA ARG A 370 -35.83 -7.00 -14.06
C ARG A 370 -36.71 -6.10 -14.92
N ALA A 371 -37.65 -5.36 -14.32
CA ALA A 371 -38.53 -4.46 -15.07
C ALA A 371 -37.73 -3.38 -15.82
N GLU A 372 -36.73 -2.81 -15.17
CA GLU A 372 -35.82 -1.83 -15.76
C GLU A 372 -35.02 -2.41 -16.93
N LEU A 373 -34.36 -3.55 -16.73
CA LEU A 373 -33.54 -4.18 -17.77
C LEU A 373 -34.38 -4.65 -18.97
N LEU A 374 -35.56 -5.23 -18.73
CA LEU A 374 -36.45 -5.65 -19.82
C LEU A 374 -36.95 -4.46 -20.64
N ALA A 375 -37.17 -3.30 -20.01
CA ALA A 375 -37.52 -2.08 -20.74
C ALA A 375 -36.40 -1.65 -21.70
N GLN A 376 -35.13 -1.81 -21.29
CA GLN A 376 -33.98 -1.48 -22.13
C GLN A 376 -33.71 -2.51 -23.24
N LEU A 377 -33.92 -3.79 -22.95
CA LEU A 377 -33.77 -4.86 -23.95
C LEU A 377 -34.90 -4.85 -25.00
N GLY A 378 -36.04 -4.25 -24.69
CA GLY A 378 -37.15 -4.05 -25.63
C GLY A 378 -37.62 -5.37 -26.24
N LYS A 379 -37.48 -5.51 -27.57
CA LYS A 379 -37.89 -6.71 -28.31
C LYS A 379 -37.15 -7.98 -27.91
N ASP A 380 -35.95 -7.84 -27.33
CA ASP A 380 -35.13 -8.98 -26.91
C ASP A 380 -35.52 -9.50 -25.53
N GLY A 381 -36.41 -8.79 -24.82
CA GLY A 381 -36.87 -9.13 -23.47
C GLY A 381 -37.30 -10.59 -23.31
N PRO A 382 -38.23 -11.13 -24.13
CA PRO A 382 -38.66 -12.52 -24.02
C PRO A 382 -37.53 -13.55 -24.18
N ALA A 383 -36.60 -13.32 -25.11
CA ALA A 383 -35.44 -14.18 -25.30
C ALA A 383 -34.49 -14.11 -24.10
N ALA A 384 -34.27 -12.90 -23.57
CA ALA A 384 -33.44 -12.68 -22.38
C ALA A 384 -34.01 -13.38 -21.14
N GLN A 385 -35.33 -13.38 -20.95
CA GLN A 385 -35.97 -14.14 -19.86
C GLN A 385 -35.78 -15.65 -20.01
N LYS A 386 -35.86 -16.18 -21.24
CA LYS A 386 -35.60 -17.60 -21.51
C LYS A 386 -34.14 -17.96 -21.23
N ILE A 387 -33.19 -17.13 -21.67
CA ILE A 387 -31.76 -17.29 -21.37
C ILE A 387 -31.53 -17.31 -19.86
N ALA A 388 -32.11 -16.38 -19.12
CA ALA A 388 -31.98 -16.31 -17.67
C ALA A 388 -32.52 -17.55 -16.97
N ALA A 389 -33.67 -18.06 -17.39
CA ALA A 389 -34.24 -19.30 -16.85
C ALA A 389 -33.32 -20.51 -17.11
N LEU A 390 -32.72 -20.60 -18.30
CA LEU A 390 -31.75 -21.63 -18.65
C LEU A 390 -30.47 -21.52 -17.81
N LEU A 391 -29.95 -20.31 -17.59
CA LEU A 391 -28.78 -20.09 -16.73
C LEU A 391 -29.06 -20.45 -15.26
N ALA A 392 -30.26 -20.14 -14.76
CA ALA A 392 -30.68 -20.53 -13.42
C ALA A 392 -30.80 -22.06 -13.29
N GLU A 393 -31.37 -22.73 -14.28
CA GLU A 393 -31.44 -24.21 -14.32
C GLU A 393 -30.04 -24.82 -14.35
N ARG A 394 -29.15 -24.31 -15.22
CA ARG A 394 -27.75 -24.77 -15.30
C ARG A 394 -27.03 -24.60 -13.97
N THR A 395 -27.17 -23.45 -13.33
CA THR A 395 -26.50 -23.13 -12.06
C THR A 395 -26.88 -24.14 -10.99
N LYS A 396 -28.18 -24.43 -10.85
CA LYS A 396 -28.66 -25.45 -9.91
C LYS A 396 -28.02 -26.82 -10.15
N ILE A 397 -27.99 -27.27 -11.40
CA ILE A 397 -27.37 -28.56 -11.76
C ILE A 397 -25.87 -28.56 -11.43
N VAL A 398 -25.17 -27.47 -11.73
CA VAL A 398 -23.74 -27.35 -11.47
C VAL A 398 -23.43 -27.27 -9.96
N ASP A 399 -24.30 -26.67 -9.16
CA ASP A 399 -24.18 -26.66 -7.71
C ASP A 399 -24.34 -28.08 -7.12
N ASP A 400 -25.32 -28.85 -7.61
CA ASP A 400 -25.47 -30.27 -7.26
C ASP A 400 -24.18 -31.05 -7.62
N TRP A 401 -23.55 -30.75 -8.77
CA TRP A 401 -22.26 -31.34 -9.14
C TRP A 401 -21.12 -30.93 -8.21
N ARG A 402 -21.06 -29.68 -7.77
CA ARG A 402 -20.06 -29.20 -6.81
C ARG A 402 -20.12 -30.01 -5.52
N GLU A 403 -21.32 -30.21 -4.97
CA GLU A 403 -21.49 -31.03 -3.76
C GLU A 403 -21.01 -32.48 -3.95
N ILE A 404 -21.35 -33.11 -5.09
CA ILE A 404 -20.92 -34.47 -5.43
C ILE A 404 -19.39 -34.56 -5.55
N LEU A 405 -18.77 -33.59 -6.22
CA LEU A 405 -17.33 -33.55 -6.46
C LEU A 405 -16.56 -33.24 -5.16
N GLU A 406 -17.06 -32.32 -4.34
CA GLU A 406 -16.49 -31.98 -3.04
C GLU A 406 -16.51 -33.17 -2.08
N ALA A 407 -17.60 -33.94 -2.06
CA ALA A 407 -17.68 -35.18 -1.29
C ALA A 407 -16.61 -36.23 -1.70
N ARG A 408 -16.03 -36.09 -2.91
CA ARG A 408 -14.93 -36.92 -3.42
C ARG A 408 -13.56 -36.27 -3.27
N GLY A 409 -13.47 -35.07 -2.69
CA GLY A 409 -12.23 -34.31 -2.55
C GLY A 409 -11.82 -33.53 -3.80
N TRP A 410 -12.72 -33.37 -4.77
CA TRP A 410 -12.50 -32.57 -5.97
C TRP A 410 -13.11 -31.18 -5.79
N ARG A 411 -12.59 -30.18 -6.50
CA ARG A 411 -13.19 -28.84 -6.57
C ARG A 411 -13.47 -28.50 -8.01
N LEU A 412 -14.72 -28.20 -8.31
CA LEU A 412 -15.09 -27.70 -9.63
C LEU A 412 -14.70 -26.22 -9.74
N ALA A 413 -14.09 -25.84 -10.85
CA ALA A 413 -13.83 -24.43 -11.14
C ALA A 413 -15.14 -23.63 -11.20
N ARG A 414 -15.03 -22.31 -11.03
CA ARG A 414 -16.17 -21.40 -11.21
C ARG A 414 -16.73 -21.50 -12.62
N THR A 415 -18.04 -21.35 -12.73
CA THR A 415 -18.81 -21.50 -13.99
C THR A 415 -19.68 -20.27 -14.19
N ASP A 416 -19.11 -19.12 -13.86
CA ASP A 416 -19.80 -17.85 -13.71
C ASP A 416 -19.92 -17.12 -15.07
N SER A 417 -19.45 -17.76 -16.14
CA SER A 417 -19.45 -17.30 -17.53
C SER A 417 -20.75 -17.66 -18.25
N LEU A 418 -21.00 -16.99 -19.39
CA LEU A 418 -22.20 -17.25 -20.21
C LEU A 418 -22.28 -18.69 -20.71
N PHE A 419 -21.13 -19.28 -21.10
CA PHE A 419 -20.98 -20.68 -21.49
C PHE A 419 -20.00 -21.38 -20.57
N LEU A 420 -20.11 -22.69 -20.43
CA LEU A 420 -19.14 -23.48 -19.68
C LEU A 420 -17.77 -23.53 -20.38
N PRO A 421 -16.66 -23.72 -19.64
CA PRO A 421 -15.36 -23.93 -20.24
C PRO A 421 -15.36 -25.08 -21.25
N GLU A 422 -14.56 -24.92 -22.31
CA GLU A 422 -14.42 -25.94 -23.35
C GLU A 422 -14.01 -27.29 -22.73
N ASN A 423 -14.63 -28.38 -23.19
CA ASN A 423 -14.39 -29.75 -22.73
C ASN A 423 -14.74 -30.03 -21.25
N MET A 424 -15.29 -29.08 -20.48
CA MET A 424 -15.67 -29.32 -19.08
C MET A 424 -16.63 -30.52 -18.95
N LEU A 425 -17.65 -30.60 -19.81
CA LEU A 425 -18.62 -31.70 -19.75
C LEU A 425 -17.98 -33.05 -20.11
N GLU A 426 -16.97 -33.08 -20.98
CA GLU A 426 -16.24 -34.30 -21.31
C GLU A 426 -15.39 -34.77 -20.12
N GLN A 427 -14.70 -33.83 -19.46
CA GLN A 427 -13.91 -34.10 -18.26
C GLN A 427 -14.75 -34.65 -17.11
N LEU A 428 -16.04 -34.29 -17.03
CA LEU A 428 -16.96 -34.74 -15.98
C LEU A 428 -17.72 -36.03 -16.32
N GLU A 429 -17.50 -36.66 -17.48
CA GLU A 429 -18.34 -37.75 -17.99
C GLU A 429 -18.56 -38.91 -17.02
N SER A 430 -17.55 -39.25 -16.21
CA SER A 430 -17.62 -40.34 -15.23
C SER A 430 -17.91 -39.88 -13.80
N ASP A 431 -17.92 -38.57 -13.55
CA ASP A 431 -17.96 -38.01 -12.21
C ASP A 431 -19.33 -37.48 -11.79
N VAL A 432 -20.16 -37.06 -12.75
CA VAL A 432 -21.49 -36.48 -12.51
C VAL A 432 -22.61 -37.30 -13.18
N PRO A 433 -23.88 -37.16 -12.75
CA PRO A 433 -25.00 -37.88 -13.36
C PRO A 433 -25.14 -37.60 -14.87
N GLY A 434 -25.14 -38.67 -15.68
CA GLY A 434 -25.17 -38.54 -17.15
C GLY A 434 -26.44 -37.87 -17.71
N SER A 435 -27.58 -37.93 -17.01
CA SER A 435 -28.81 -37.22 -17.38
C SER A 435 -28.68 -35.71 -17.21
N GLU A 436 -28.11 -35.26 -16.10
CA GLU A 436 -27.85 -33.85 -15.82
C GLU A 436 -26.82 -33.29 -16.79
N ARG A 437 -25.74 -34.04 -17.06
CA ARG A 437 -24.73 -33.64 -18.04
C ARG A 437 -25.32 -33.40 -19.42
N ARG A 438 -26.20 -34.31 -19.88
CA ARG A 438 -26.94 -34.13 -21.15
C ARG A 438 -27.88 -32.94 -21.11
N ARG A 439 -28.50 -32.64 -19.97
CA ARG A 439 -29.35 -31.45 -19.84
C ARG A 439 -28.54 -30.17 -19.94
N VAL A 440 -27.40 -30.09 -19.26
CA VAL A 440 -26.49 -28.95 -19.36
C VAL A 440 -25.99 -28.76 -20.79
N ALA A 441 -25.59 -29.84 -21.49
CA ALA A 441 -25.23 -29.75 -22.91
C ALA A 441 -26.37 -29.19 -23.78
N ALA A 442 -27.62 -29.62 -23.54
CA ALA A 442 -28.78 -29.07 -24.24
C ALA A 442 -29.03 -27.59 -23.89
N ILE A 443 -28.78 -27.16 -22.65
CA ILE A 443 -28.85 -25.76 -22.24
C ILE A 443 -27.83 -24.92 -23.04
N GLU A 444 -26.57 -25.36 -23.15
CA GLU A 444 -25.54 -24.63 -23.89
C GLU A 444 -25.92 -24.47 -25.39
N GLU A 445 -26.53 -25.49 -26.00
CA GLU A 445 -27.04 -25.42 -27.36
C GLU A 445 -28.22 -24.44 -27.48
N GLU A 446 -29.19 -24.49 -26.56
CA GLU A 446 -30.32 -23.57 -26.53
C GLU A 446 -29.87 -22.11 -26.35
N LEU A 447 -28.87 -21.85 -25.49
CA LEU A 447 -28.28 -20.52 -25.31
C LEU A 447 -27.70 -19.97 -26.61
N ALA A 448 -26.96 -20.80 -27.36
CA ALA A 448 -26.42 -20.41 -28.66
C ALA A 448 -27.53 -20.06 -29.67
N GLN A 449 -28.60 -20.85 -29.71
CA GLN A 449 -29.75 -20.62 -30.60
C GLN A 449 -30.55 -19.36 -30.26
N LEU A 450 -30.57 -18.94 -28.99
CA LEU A 450 -31.28 -17.75 -28.52
C LEU A 450 -30.49 -16.45 -28.68
N GLU A 451 -29.36 -16.48 -29.41
CA GLU A 451 -28.43 -15.35 -29.52
C GLU A 451 -27.96 -14.83 -28.15
N ALA A 452 -27.76 -15.74 -27.17
CA ALA A 452 -27.33 -15.36 -25.83
C ALA A 452 -26.07 -14.46 -25.82
N PRO A 453 -25.05 -14.64 -26.68
CA PRO A 453 -23.92 -13.71 -26.76
C PRO A 453 -24.35 -12.26 -27.05
N ARG A 454 -25.27 -12.06 -27.99
CA ARG A 454 -25.74 -10.73 -28.39
C ARG A 454 -26.55 -10.08 -27.26
N ILE A 455 -27.45 -10.82 -26.64
CA ILE A 455 -28.28 -10.31 -25.54
C ILE A 455 -27.43 -10.04 -24.28
N SER A 456 -26.48 -10.91 -23.97
CA SER A 456 -25.50 -10.68 -22.90
C SER A 456 -24.69 -9.42 -23.17
N SER A 457 -24.23 -9.22 -24.41
CA SER A 457 -23.51 -7.99 -24.80
C SER A 457 -24.34 -6.71 -24.60
N LEU A 458 -25.65 -6.74 -24.87
CA LEU A 458 -26.53 -5.61 -24.57
C LEU A 458 -26.61 -5.33 -23.06
N ALA A 459 -26.75 -6.37 -22.24
CA ALA A 459 -26.74 -6.23 -20.78
C ALA A 459 -25.38 -5.72 -20.26
N GLN A 460 -24.28 -6.17 -20.86
CA GLN A 460 -22.93 -5.68 -20.57
C GLN A 460 -22.79 -4.20 -20.89
N GLN A 461 -23.31 -3.72 -22.02
CA GLN A 461 -23.26 -2.30 -22.37
C GLN A 461 -23.99 -1.42 -21.34
N LEU A 462 -25.13 -1.88 -20.82
CA LEU A 462 -25.85 -1.21 -19.74
C LEU A 462 -25.01 -1.14 -18.47
N LEU A 463 -24.42 -2.28 -18.06
CA LEU A 463 -23.57 -2.34 -16.86
C LEU A 463 -22.28 -1.51 -17.03
N GLN A 464 -21.65 -1.56 -18.21
CA GLN A 464 -20.46 -0.76 -18.52
C GLN A 464 -20.77 0.73 -18.39
N ALA A 465 -21.90 1.22 -18.93
CA ALA A 465 -22.25 2.63 -18.83
C ALA A 465 -22.40 3.09 -17.37
N THR A 466 -22.98 2.26 -16.48
CA THR A 466 -23.11 2.62 -15.07
C THR A 466 -21.78 2.58 -14.33
N VAL A 467 -20.96 1.53 -14.53
CA VAL A 467 -19.61 1.44 -13.95
C VAL A 467 -18.73 2.60 -14.45
N ARG A 468 -18.82 2.97 -15.73
CA ARG A 468 -18.05 4.08 -16.30
C ARG A 468 -18.33 5.40 -15.60
N ARG A 469 -19.57 5.69 -15.23
CA ARG A 469 -19.92 6.91 -14.47
C ARG A 469 -19.36 6.88 -13.06
N HIS A 470 -19.39 5.72 -12.41
CA HIS A 470 -18.78 5.51 -11.10
C HIS A 470 -17.27 5.80 -11.14
N GLU A 471 -16.53 5.15 -12.03
CA GLU A 471 -15.07 5.33 -12.12
C GLU A 471 -14.67 6.73 -12.59
N ALA A 472 -15.50 7.37 -13.41
CA ALA A 472 -15.29 8.75 -13.82
C ALA A 472 -15.44 9.74 -12.67
N GLN A 473 -16.32 9.45 -11.70
CA GLN A 473 -16.48 10.27 -10.50
C GLN A 473 -15.24 10.16 -9.61
N HIS A 474 -14.72 8.96 -9.37
CA HIS A 474 -13.44 8.79 -8.64
C HIS A 474 -12.34 9.65 -9.25
N GLY A 475 -12.22 9.61 -10.57
CA GLY A 475 -11.27 10.46 -11.27
C GLY A 475 -11.55 11.97 -11.11
N LEU A 476 -12.82 12.39 -11.10
CA LEU A 476 -13.15 13.81 -10.89
C LEU A 476 -12.73 14.25 -9.50
N ASP A 477 -12.93 13.40 -8.50
CA ASP A 477 -12.58 13.67 -7.12
C ASP A 477 -11.06 13.72 -6.92
N ASP A 478 -10.33 12.85 -7.59
CA ASP A 478 -8.86 12.83 -7.60
C ASP A 478 -8.24 14.06 -8.28
N ASP A 479 -8.89 14.62 -9.31
CA ASP A 479 -8.41 15.82 -10.00
C ASP A 479 -8.65 17.12 -9.19
N ARG A 480 -9.36 17.05 -8.06
CA ARG A 480 -9.69 18.24 -7.27
C ARG A 480 -8.44 18.75 -6.54
N PRO A 481 -8.27 20.09 -6.44
CA PRO A 481 -7.22 20.66 -5.61
C PRO A 481 -7.47 20.42 -4.11
N GLU A 482 -8.74 20.31 -3.72
CA GLU A 482 -9.18 20.02 -2.36
C GLU A 482 -10.14 18.84 -2.37
N PRO A 483 -9.99 17.86 -1.46
CA PRO A 483 -10.92 16.75 -1.33
C PRO A 483 -12.35 17.24 -1.12
N LEU A 484 -13.33 16.42 -1.52
CA LEU A 484 -14.72 16.67 -1.16
C LEU A 484 -14.88 16.81 0.35
N ARG A 485 -15.85 17.65 0.76
CA ARG A 485 -16.22 17.80 2.18
C ARG A 485 -16.41 16.43 2.83
N TYR A 486 -15.84 16.25 4.02
CA TYR A 486 -16.09 15.07 4.82
C TYR A 486 -17.53 15.12 5.39
N PRO A 487 -18.45 14.22 4.99
CA PRO A 487 -19.83 14.30 5.44
C PRO A 487 -19.95 13.93 6.94
N PRO A 488 -20.69 14.70 7.76
CA PRO A 488 -20.83 14.42 9.19
C PRO A 488 -21.32 13.01 9.50
N LEU A 489 -22.20 12.46 8.65
CA LEU A 489 -22.70 11.09 8.82
C LEU A 489 -21.60 10.03 8.65
N LEU A 490 -20.58 10.27 7.83
CA LEU A 490 -19.41 9.38 7.77
C LEU A 490 -18.48 9.59 8.97
N GLU A 491 -18.33 10.84 9.43
CA GLU A 491 -17.55 11.19 10.63
C GLU A 491 -18.09 10.49 11.88
N ASP A 492 -19.42 10.49 12.06
CA ASP A 492 -20.11 9.80 13.15
C ASP A 492 -19.80 8.28 13.20
N HIS A 493 -19.41 7.68 12.08
CA HIS A 493 -19.16 6.23 11.97
C HIS A 493 -17.69 5.84 11.89
N LEU A 494 -16.86 6.67 11.27
CA LEU A 494 -15.44 6.37 11.03
C LEU A 494 -14.50 7.16 11.95
N GLY A 495 -15.01 8.18 12.65
CA GLY A 495 -14.25 9.11 13.48
C GLY A 495 -13.57 10.19 12.66
N ASP A 496 -12.54 10.80 13.23
CA ASP A 496 -11.81 11.91 12.61
C ASP A 496 -11.20 11.51 11.25
N GLU A 497 -11.14 12.46 10.32
CA GLU A 497 -10.55 12.30 8.99
C GLU A 497 -9.04 12.05 9.05
N LEU A 498 -8.38 12.70 10.00
CA LEU A 498 -6.95 12.61 10.22
C LEU A 498 -6.65 11.60 11.34
N ASP A 499 -5.50 10.95 11.27
CA ASP A 499 -4.97 10.16 12.37
C ASP A 499 -4.26 11.05 13.42
N ASP A 500 -3.71 10.41 14.46
CA ASP A 500 -3.01 11.11 15.54
C ASP A 500 -1.76 11.88 15.06
N ASP A 501 -1.22 11.52 13.89
CA ASP A 501 -0.07 12.19 13.26
C ASP A 501 -0.52 13.33 12.32
N GLY A 502 -1.83 13.56 12.18
CA GLY A 502 -2.42 14.56 11.27
C GLY A 502 -2.45 14.12 9.82
N GLU A 503 -2.24 12.84 9.52
CA GLU A 503 -2.27 12.28 8.16
C GLU A 503 -3.68 11.76 7.83
N PRO A 504 -4.12 11.85 6.57
CA PRO A 504 -5.41 11.31 6.15
C PRO A 504 -5.54 9.82 6.42
N ARG A 505 -6.64 9.42 7.08
CA ARG A 505 -6.96 8.01 7.31
C ARG A 505 -7.49 7.39 6.04
N ARG A 506 -6.71 6.51 5.42
CA ARG A 506 -7.07 5.83 4.17
C ARG A 506 -8.49 5.23 4.14
N ARG A 507 -8.97 4.68 5.26
CA ARG A 507 -10.34 4.13 5.34
C ARG A 507 -11.41 5.22 5.19
N VAL A 508 -11.18 6.41 5.75
CA VAL A 508 -12.06 7.58 5.61
C VAL A 508 -12.02 8.09 4.18
N GLU A 509 -10.82 8.23 3.60
CA GLU A 509 -10.65 8.65 2.21
C GLU A 509 -11.40 7.72 1.25
N SER A 510 -11.19 6.40 1.37
CA SER A 510 -11.87 5.40 0.55
C SER A 510 -13.39 5.43 0.76
N ALA A 511 -13.89 5.51 2.00
CA ALA A 511 -15.34 5.59 2.24
C ALA A 511 -15.97 6.86 1.66
N ARG A 512 -15.28 8.00 1.73
CA ARG A 512 -15.72 9.26 1.11
C ARG A 512 -15.77 9.14 -0.42
N ALA A 513 -14.74 8.56 -1.03
CA ALA A 513 -14.64 8.38 -2.48
C ALA A 513 -15.71 7.41 -3.01
N GLU A 514 -15.94 6.28 -2.33
CA GLU A 514 -17.02 5.36 -2.72
C GLU A 514 -18.40 6.01 -2.58
N LEU A 515 -18.63 6.76 -1.49
CA LEU A 515 -19.90 7.46 -1.28
C LEU A 515 -20.17 8.48 -2.39
N SER A 516 -19.18 9.28 -2.80
CA SER A 516 -19.35 10.24 -3.89
C SER A 516 -19.57 9.52 -5.22
N ALA A 517 -18.77 8.49 -5.52
CA ALA A 517 -18.88 7.71 -6.74
C ALA A 517 -20.25 7.05 -6.91
N TYR A 518 -20.77 6.38 -5.89
CA TYR A 518 -22.09 5.73 -5.97
C TYR A 518 -23.27 6.72 -6.03
N ILE A 519 -23.22 7.83 -5.28
CA ILE A 519 -24.28 8.87 -5.39
C ILE A 519 -24.27 9.48 -6.78
N SER A 520 -23.08 9.84 -7.30
CA SER A 520 -22.92 10.40 -8.64
C SER A 520 -23.38 9.41 -9.71
N GLN A 521 -23.02 8.13 -9.60
CA GLN A 521 -23.48 7.05 -10.47
C GLN A 521 -25.01 7.01 -10.50
N LEU A 522 -25.66 6.90 -9.34
CA LEU A 522 -27.12 6.82 -9.26
C LEU A 522 -27.80 8.05 -9.87
N ALA A 523 -27.30 9.25 -9.56
CA ALA A 523 -27.89 10.49 -10.03
C ALA A 523 -27.68 10.73 -11.54
N ASN A 524 -26.51 10.33 -12.07
CA ASN A 524 -26.15 10.47 -13.47
C ASN A 524 -26.58 9.29 -14.36
N ASP A 525 -27.13 8.20 -13.82
CA ASP A 525 -27.60 7.06 -14.61
C ASP A 525 -29.05 7.24 -15.07
N PRO A 526 -29.31 7.57 -16.35
CA PRO A 526 -30.67 7.79 -16.83
C PRO A 526 -31.42 6.49 -17.12
N THR A 527 -30.72 5.35 -17.15
CA THR A 527 -31.18 4.13 -17.81
C THR A 527 -31.38 3.00 -16.81
N THR A 528 -30.45 2.88 -15.85
CA THR A 528 -30.40 1.78 -14.89
C THR A 528 -30.28 2.19 -13.40
N PRO A 529 -31.00 3.21 -12.90
CA PRO A 529 -30.92 3.60 -11.49
C PRO A 529 -31.34 2.52 -10.49
N GLN A 530 -32.28 1.61 -10.80
CA GLN A 530 -32.62 0.52 -9.88
C GLN A 530 -31.45 -0.46 -9.77
N LEU A 531 -30.89 -0.91 -10.89
CA LEU A 531 -29.69 -1.75 -10.90
C LEU A 531 -28.54 -1.10 -10.10
N SER A 532 -28.29 0.19 -10.32
CA SER A 532 -27.23 0.93 -9.63
C SER A 532 -27.44 0.97 -8.11
N LEU A 533 -28.67 1.27 -7.66
CA LEU A 533 -29.03 1.25 -6.24
C LEU A 533 -28.85 -0.14 -5.63
N TRP A 534 -29.36 -1.19 -6.28
CA TRP A 534 -29.32 -2.54 -5.71
C TRP A 534 -27.94 -3.20 -5.77
N ASN A 535 -27.07 -2.76 -6.68
CA ASN A 535 -25.65 -3.11 -6.68
C ASN A 535 -24.94 -2.59 -5.42
N VAL A 536 -25.09 -1.30 -5.09
CA VAL A 536 -24.44 -0.74 -3.89
C VAL A 536 -25.11 -1.22 -2.60
N ALA A 537 -26.44 -1.40 -2.61
CA ALA A 537 -27.18 -1.89 -1.44
C ALA A 537 -26.67 -3.26 -0.96
N ARG A 538 -26.17 -4.11 -1.87
CA ARG A 538 -25.63 -5.43 -1.52
C ARG A 538 -24.55 -5.35 -0.44
N PHE A 539 -23.63 -4.38 -0.54
CA PHE A 539 -22.56 -4.22 0.43
C PHE A 539 -23.06 -3.79 1.82
N ALA A 540 -24.21 -3.11 1.89
CA ALA A 540 -24.83 -2.72 3.15
C ALA A 540 -25.56 -3.88 3.84
N PHE A 541 -26.01 -4.89 3.08
CA PHE A 541 -26.78 -6.02 3.59
C PHE A 541 -25.94 -7.30 3.81
N ASP A 542 -24.77 -7.44 3.19
CA ASP A 542 -23.87 -8.58 3.34
C ASP A 542 -22.99 -8.46 4.60
N ASP A 543 -23.01 -9.47 5.49
CA ASP A 543 -22.23 -9.43 6.74
C ASP A 543 -20.72 -9.36 6.49
N ASN A 544 -20.28 -10.01 5.41
CA ASN A 544 -18.88 -10.08 5.05
C ASN A 544 -18.33 -8.74 4.55
N SER A 545 -19.23 -7.83 4.18
CA SER A 545 -18.89 -6.49 3.70
C SER A 545 -18.91 -5.45 4.83
N VAL A 546 -19.40 -5.79 6.03
CA VAL A 546 -19.54 -4.83 7.15
C VAL A 546 -18.20 -4.18 7.48
N GLY A 547 -18.17 -2.86 7.37
CA GLY A 547 -16.98 -2.05 7.64
C GLY A 547 -16.14 -1.74 6.42
N SER A 548 -16.47 -2.26 5.24
CA SER A 548 -15.92 -1.80 3.97
C SER A 548 -16.42 -0.39 3.63
N SER A 549 -15.70 0.32 2.78
CA SER A 549 -16.09 1.65 2.26
C SER A 549 -17.47 1.62 1.59
N GLU A 550 -17.72 0.59 0.81
CA GLU A 550 -18.94 0.33 0.06
C GLU A 550 -20.12 0.03 0.99
N SER A 551 -19.90 -0.68 2.10
CA SER A 551 -20.96 -0.94 3.09
C SER A 551 -21.47 0.35 3.74
N TYR A 552 -20.56 1.28 4.10
CA TYR A 552 -20.95 2.59 4.62
C TYR A 552 -21.64 3.44 3.55
N ALA A 553 -21.12 3.41 2.31
CA ALA A 553 -21.74 4.10 1.19
C ALA A 553 -23.19 3.62 0.97
N GLY A 554 -23.41 2.30 0.93
CA GLY A 554 -24.73 1.71 0.74
C GLY A 554 -25.74 2.08 1.83
N VAL A 555 -25.34 2.05 3.10
CA VAL A 555 -26.23 2.48 4.21
C VAL A 555 -26.60 3.96 4.07
N LEU A 556 -25.60 4.83 3.89
CA LEU A 556 -25.81 6.28 3.85
C LEU A 556 -26.64 6.71 2.63
N ILE A 557 -26.46 6.03 1.50
CA ILE A 557 -27.28 6.23 0.31
C ILE A 557 -28.72 5.86 0.60
N ILE A 558 -28.99 4.67 1.16
CA ILE A 558 -30.38 4.26 1.45
C ILE A 558 -31.03 5.20 2.47
N GLU A 559 -30.37 5.55 3.58
CA GLU A 559 -30.91 6.49 4.55
C GLU A 559 -31.15 7.88 3.94
N GLY A 560 -30.20 8.38 3.16
CA GLY A 560 -30.27 9.70 2.52
C GLY A 560 -31.37 9.79 1.48
N LEU A 561 -31.48 8.80 0.59
CA LEU A 561 -32.57 8.71 -0.38
C LEU A 561 -33.91 8.62 0.33
N ALA A 562 -34.03 7.78 1.36
CA ALA A 562 -35.26 7.63 2.13
C ALA A 562 -35.74 8.98 2.70
N ARG A 563 -34.83 9.79 3.28
CA ARG A 563 -35.15 11.14 3.78
C ARG A 563 -35.69 12.05 2.67
N HIS A 564 -34.99 12.14 1.54
CA HIS A 564 -35.42 12.99 0.41
C HIS A 564 -36.70 12.50 -0.28
N LEU A 565 -37.05 11.22 -0.12
CA LEU A 565 -38.28 10.62 -0.62
C LEU A 565 -39.43 10.68 0.42
N GLY A 566 -39.21 11.29 1.58
CA GLY A 566 -40.23 11.45 2.62
C GLY A 566 -40.53 10.16 3.41
N MET A 567 -39.62 9.19 3.39
CA MET A 567 -39.72 7.96 4.17
C MET A 567 -39.19 8.21 5.58
N GLN A 568 -39.89 7.69 6.59
CA GLN A 568 -39.50 7.86 7.98
C GLN A 568 -38.65 6.68 8.43
N SER A 569 -37.50 6.98 9.05
CA SER A 569 -36.70 5.97 9.75
C SER A 569 -37.11 5.89 11.22
N PRO A 570 -37.23 4.69 11.81
CA PRO A 570 -37.45 4.54 13.25
C PRO A 570 -36.21 4.94 14.09
N GLY A 571 -35.05 5.16 13.47
CA GLY A 571 -33.81 5.56 14.11
C GLY A 571 -32.60 5.46 13.16
N PRO A 572 -31.36 5.64 13.64
CA PRO A 572 -30.18 5.36 12.81
C PRO A 572 -30.12 3.86 12.46
N VAL A 573 -29.71 3.55 11.22
CA VAL A 573 -29.46 2.17 10.77
C VAL A 573 -28.17 1.62 11.37
N ILE A 574 -27.11 2.42 11.43
CA ILE A 574 -25.87 2.03 12.10
C ILE A 574 -25.96 2.41 13.57
N HIS A 575 -25.96 1.41 14.44
CA HIS A 575 -25.84 1.59 15.89
C HIS A 575 -25.12 0.39 16.51
N ASP A 576 -24.52 0.59 17.70
CA ASP A 576 -23.75 -0.45 18.39
C ASP A 576 -22.66 -1.10 17.51
N ARG A 577 -22.10 -0.30 16.58
CA ARG A 577 -21.12 -0.73 15.56
C ARG A 577 -21.60 -1.85 14.65
N ARG A 578 -22.92 -1.95 14.44
CA ARG A 578 -23.56 -2.92 13.55
C ARG A 578 -24.55 -2.20 12.63
N ILE A 579 -24.84 -2.82 11.49
CA ILE A 579 -25.89 -2.39 10.58
C ILE A 579 -27.19 -3.10 11.00
N ASP A 580 -28.21 -2.35 11.40
CA ASP A 580 -29.56 -2.87 11.64
C ASP A 580 -30.26 -3.11 10.28
N ARG A 581 -30.18 -4.37 9.81
CA ARG A 581 -30.72 -4.78 8.51
C ARG A 581 -32.24 -4.74 8.46
N GLU A 582 -32.93 -4.83 9.59
CA GLU A 582 -34.39 -4.70 9.65
C GLU A 582 -34.78 -3.25 9.36
N ARG A 583 -34.13 -2.28 10.03
CA ARG A 583 -34.33 -0.86 9.75
C ARG A 583 -33.94 -0.50 8.32
N LEU A 584 -32.80 -1.01 7.85
CA LEU A 584 -32.35 -0.78 6.48
C LEU A 584 -33.37 -1.31 5.47
N THR A 585 -33.95 -2.49 5.72
CA THR A 585 -35.02 -3.07 4.89
C THR A 585 -36.29 -2.24 4.89
N ALA A 586 -36.68 -1.69 6.04
CA ALA A 586 -37.86 -0.82 6.14
C ALA A 586 -37.70 0.45 5.27
N LEU A 587 -36.47 0.98 5.15
CA LEU A 587 -36.15 2.12 4.30
C LEU A 587 -36.00 1.74 2.82
N ALA A 588 -35.36 0.61 2.52
CA ALA A 588 -35.08 0.18 1.15
C ALA A 588 -36.32 -0.39 0.42
N SER A 589 -37.20 -1.10 1.14
CA SER A 589 -38.34 -1.80 0.53
C SER A 589 -39.25 -0.88 -0.31
N PRO A 590 -39.65 0.32 0.14
CA PRO A 590 -40.46 1.22 -0.67
C PRO A 590 -39.78 1.70 -1.95
N MET A 591 -38.45 1.73 -2.01
CA MET A 591 -37.68 2.21 -3.16
C MET A 591 -37.80 1.30 -4.39
N THR A 592 -38.06 0.00 -4.19
CA THR A 592 -38.31 -0.98 -5.25
C THR A 592 -39.46 -0.59 -6.18
N LYS A 593 -40.39 0.25 -5.71
CA LYS A 593 -41.59 0.68 -6.44
C LYS A 593 -41.46 2.07 -7.06
N LEU A 594 -40.32 2.75 -6.85
CA LEU A 594 -40.12 4.10 -7.34
C LEU A 594 -39.62 4.10 -8.78
N PRO A 595 -40.10 5.05 -9.61
CA PRO A 595 -39.53 5.26 -10.92
C PRO A 595 -38.10 5.82 -10.80
N GLY A 596 -37.26 5.50 -11.79
CA GLY A 596 -35.86 5.85 -11.78
C GLY A 596 -35.58 7.35 -11.67
N ASP A 597 -36.40 8.20 -12.29
CA ASP A 597 -36.27 9.67 -12.22
C ASP A 597 -36.39 10.21 -10.78
N LYS A 598 -37.25 9.62 -9.94
CA LYS A 598 -37.35 9.98 -8.53
C LYS A 598 -36.12 9.56 -7.73
N LEU A 599 -35.58 8.37 -7.98
CA LEU A 599 -34.34 7.91 -7.33
C LEU A 599 -33.17 8.84 -7.69
N ARG A 600 -33.04 9.20 -8.96
CA ARG A 600 -32.02 10.14 -9.44
C ARG A 600 -32.17 11.52 -8.82
N ALA A 601 -33.39 12.07 -8.79
CA ALA A 601 -33.64 13.38 -8.19
C ALA A 601 -33.31 13.39 -6.69
N ALA A 602 -33.66 12.32 -5.97
CA ALA A 602 -33.28 12.15 -4.57
C ALA A 602 -31.76 12.03 -4.38
N ALA A 603 -31.05 11.34 -5.28
CA ALA A 603 -29.59 11.25 -5.25
C ALA A 603 -28.91 12.61 -5.49
N VAL A 604 -29.43 13.44 -6.40
CA VAL A 604 -28.96 14.82 -6.60
C VAL A 604 -29.17 15.66 -5.33
N ALA A 605 -30.31 15.53 -4.67
CA ALA A 605 -30.58 16.24 -3.43
C ALA A 605 -29.64 15.77 -2.31
N LEU A 606 -29.39 14.46 -2.22
CA LEU A 606 -28.48 13.86 -1.24
C LEU A 606 -27.04 14.33 -1.44
N TRP A 607 -26.57 14.38 -2.70
CA TRP A 607 -25.26 14.94 -3.03
C TRP A 607 -25.10 16.36 -2.46
N LYS A 608 -26.11 17.21 -2.69
CA LYS A 608 -26.11 18.60 -2.22
C LYS A 608 -26.14 18.69 -0.69
N GLU A 609 -26.86 17.80 -0.02
CA GLU A 609 -26.88 17.71 1.45
C GLU A 609 -25.48 17.38 2.00
N LEU A 610 -24.85 16.33 1.47
CA LEU A 610 -23.60 15.79 2.03
C LEU A 610 -22.38 16.67 1.71
N TYR A 611 -22.28 17.14 0.47
CA TYR A 611 -21.08 17.84 -0.01
C TYR A 611 -21.23 19.36 -0.08
N ALA A 612 -22.45 19.89 0.10
CA ALA A 612 -22.76 21.32 0.01
C ALA A 612 -22.40 21.96 -1.35
N GLU A 613 -22.32 21.15 -2.40
CA GLU A 613 -21.96 21.54 -3.76
C GLU A 613 -23.01 21.01 -4.75
N ASP A 614 -23.12 21.62 -5.94
CA ASP A 614 -23.96 21.07 -7.00
C ASP A 614 -23.24 19.88 -7.66
N MET A 615 -24.02 18.86 -8.00
CA MET A 615 -23.48 17.66 -8.63
C MET A 615 -23.01 17.95 -10.06
N VAL A 616 -21.83 17.41 -10.40
CA VAL A 616 -21.28 17.48 -11.75
C VAL A 616 -22.00 16.46 -12.64
N PRO A 617 -22.61 16.88 -13.77
CA PRO A 617 -23.19 15.94 -14.71
C PRO A 617 -22.10 15.11 -15.40
N ILE A 618 -22.31 13.79 -15.47
CA ILE A 618 -21.46 12.85 -16.20
C ILE A 618 -22.31 12.17 -17.28
N VAL A 619 -21.96 12.39 -18.54
CA VAL A 619 -22.75 11.90 -19.69
C VAL A 619 -21.83 11.16 -20.67
N ASP A 620 -22.24 9.98 -21.12
CA ASP A 620 -21.58 9.26 -22.22
C ASP A 620 -21.72 10.05 -23.52
N ARG A 621 -20.62 10.20 -24.28
CA ARG A 621 -20.61 10.95 -25.54
C ARG A 621 -21.03 10.10 -26.73
#